data_AF-A0AAU5PKL0-F1
#
_entry.id   AF-A0AAU5PKL0-F1
#
_cell.length_a   1.000
_cell.length_b   1.000
_cell.length_c   1.000
_cell.angle_alpha   90.00
_cell.angle_beta   90.00
_cell.angle_gamma   90.00
#
_symmetry.space_group_name_H-M   'P 1'
#
loop_
_entity.id
_entity.type
_entity.pdbx_description
1 polymer ?
#
loop_
_entity_poly.entity_id
_entity_poly.type
_entity_poly.pdbx_seq_one_letter_code
_entity_poly.pdbx_strand_id
1 'polypeptide(L)'
;MSQQIPSARGKRGVIGTRQLVAVQTFSIARLTSHPVAIVPGTFVAVTGRGPKDSNESGKTSFLSALALLLGDPEWRMTGGGSVHAPKLLFEPVTAGASPEVNEAASIGYGVGVFAEPEDPLGSAHTVWLQVSAKSPHIEVRHKEGVHLLLGGDDRTQHELAPGFFRALGGKPLGATDYAEVLYGRAPRLLAYIISRGGMRSRPSLLKLDAGTFTPVQIGEALLDLTGKAGMLATDVQARKDLAKGCPVTAGA
;
A
#
# COMPACT_ATOMS: atom_id res chain seq x y z
N MET A 1 -23.54 33.24 -4.97
CA MET A 1 -22.70 32.12 -5.42
C MET A 1 -21.66 31.83 -4.35
N SER A 2 -21.98 30.94 -3.41
CA SER A 2 -21.04 30.49 -2.37
C SER A 2 -20.09 29.46 -2.98
N GLN A 3 -18.83 29.83 -3.19
CA GLN A 3 -17.79 28.86 -3.51
C GLN A 3 -17.64 27.92 -2.31
N GLN A 4 -18.11 26.67 -2.45
CA GLN A 4 -17.77 25.61 -1.51
C GLN A 4 -16.25 25.40 -1.60
N ILE A 5 -15.55 25.86 -0.56
CA ILE A 5 -14.16 25.46 -0.31
C ILE A 5 -14.18 23.93 -0.27
N PRO A 6 -13.40 23.22 -1.13
CA PRO A 6 -13.33 21.77 -1.06
C PRO A 6 -12.93 21.40 0.36
N SER A 7 -13.78 20.64 1.05
CA SER A 7 -13.49 20.20 2.42
C SER A 7 -12.07 19.62 2.47
N ALA A 8 -11.35 19.80 3.56
CA ALA A 8 -9.96 19.35 3.68
C ALA A 8 -9.78 17.83 3.39
N ARG A 9 -10.87 17.05 3.50
CA ARG A 9 -10.98 15.65 3.05
C ARG A 9 -10.82 15.49 1.53
N GLY A 10 -11.34 16.40 0.72
CA GLY A 10 -11.17 16.39 -0.74
C GLY A 10 -9.71 16.51 -1.19
N LYS A 11 -8.82 17.09 -0.37
CA LYS A 11 -7.37 17.12 -0.64
C LYS A 11 -6.63 15.82 -0.25
N ARG A 12 -7.13 15.06 0.75
CA ARG A 12 -6.43 13.90 1.35
C ARG A 12 -7.16 12.55 1.19
N GLY A 13 -8.26 12.52 0.45
CA GLY A 13 -9.08 11.33 0.24
C GLY A 13 -9.81 10.85 1.52
N VAL A 14 -10.43 9.67 1.42
CA VAL A 14 -11.19 9.02 2.50
C VAL A 14 -10.33 8.74 3.74
N ILE A 15 -9.07 8.33 3.53
CA ILE A 15 -8.18 7.96 4.63
C ILE A 15 -7.74 9.18 5.44
N GLY A 16 -7.55 10.33 4.78
CA GLY A 16 -7.23 11.58 5.49
C GLY A 16 -5.84 11.54 6.12
N THR A 17 -5.77 11.84 7.42
CA THR A 17 -4.53 11.95 8.22
C THR A 17 -4.08 10.64 8.87
N ARG A 18 -4.99 9.66 8.97
CA ARG A 18 -4.74 8.32 9.51
C ARG A 18 -3.47 7.68 8.97
N GLN A 19 -2.74 6.99 9.83
CA GLN A 19 -1.47 6.32 9.51
C GLN A 19 -1.68 4.83 9.29
N LEU A 20 -0.89 4.20 8.43
CA LEU A 20 -0.93 2.74 8.25
C LEU A 20 -0.40 2.07 9.51
N VAL A 21 -1.22 1.25 10.17
CA VAL A 21 -0.89 0.61 11.46
C VAL A 21 -0.83 -0.92 11.38
N ALA A 22 -1.45 -1.52 10.36
CA ALA A 22 -1.34 -2.96 10.12
C ALA A 22 -1.49 -3.29 8.64
N VAL A 23 -0.85 -4.37 8.21
CA VAL A 23 -0.98 -4.93 6.87
C VAL A 23 -1.27 -6.43 6.94
N GLN A 24 -2.15 -6.93 6.09
CA GLN A 24 -2.37 -8.37 5.90
C GLN A 24 -2.35 -8.69 4.40
N THR A 25 -1.85 -9.86 4.02
CA THR A 25 -1.74 -10.27 2.62
C THR A 25 -2.30 -11.66 2.39
N PHE A 26 -2.87 -11.90 1.21
CA PHE A 26 -3.42 -13.22 0.86
C PHE A 26 -3.03 -13.56 -0.57
N SER A 27 -2.42 -14.73 -0.76
CA SER A 27 -2.04 -15.24 -2.09
C SER A 27 -1.15 -14.28 -2.89
N ILE A 28 -0.34 -13.50 -2.17
CA ILE A 28 0.66 -12.57 -2.72
C ILE A 28 2.04 -13.17 -2.48
N ALA A 29 2.73 -13.58 -3.54
CA ALA A 29 3.96 -14.35 -3.45
C ALA A 29 3.86 -15.44 -2.36
N ARG A 30 4.93 -15.68 -1.59
CA ARG A 30 4.92 -16.64 -0.47
C ARG A 30 4.51 -16.03 0.87
N LEU A 31 3.83 -14.88 0.85
CA LEU A 31 3.48 -14.20 2.10
C LEU A 31 2.32 -14.94 2.77
N THR A 32 2.48 -15.18 4.07
CA THR A 32 1.43 -15.73 4.93
C THR A 32 0.30 -14.72 5.11
N SER A 33 -0.85 -15.19 5.56
CA SER A 33 -2.00 -14.35 5.94
C SER A 33 -1.88 -13.72 7.33
N HIS A 34 -0.76 -13.86 8.02
CA HIS A 34 -0.56 -13.23 9.33
C HIS A 34 -0.52 -11.70 9.21
N PRO A 35 -1.34 -10.96 9.99
CA PRO A 35 -1.24 -9.51 10.05
C PRO A 35 0.11 -9.05 10.61
N VAL A 36 0.71 -8.08 9.95
CA VAL A 36 1.96 -7.44 10.35
C VAL A 36 1.62 -6.04 10.87
N ALA A 37 1.92 -5.79 12.14
CA ALA A 37 1.82 -4.45 12.71
C ALA A 37 2.89 -3.53 12.13
N ILE A 38 2.52 -2.29 11.79
CA ILE A 38 3.41 -1.25 11.32
C ILE A 38 3.37 -0.13 12.34
N VAL A 39 4.53 0.24 12.90
CA VAL A 39 4.62 1.35 13.86
C VAL A 39 4.94 2.62 13.08
N PRO A 40 4.03 3.60 12.99
CA PRO A 40 4.29 4.85 12.28
C PRO A 40 5.47 5.62 12.89
N GLY A 41 6.17 6.40 12.06
CA GLY A 41 7.31 7.20 12.50
C GLY A 41 8.59 6.40 12.79
N THR A 42 8.59 5.10 12.50
CA THR A 42 9.77 4.23 12.71
C THR A 42 10.44 3.83 11.39
N PHE A 43 11.71 3.47 11.49
CA PHE A 43 12.41 2.76 10.43
C PHE A 43 12.04 1.27 10.46
N VAL A 44 11.44 0.77 9.39
CA VAL A 44 11.02 -0.64 9.27
C VAL A 44 11.97 -1.38 8.33
N ALA A 45 12.79 -2.27 8.89
CA ALA A 45 13.64 -3.16 8.11
C ALA A 45 12.90 -4.44 7.72
N VAL A 46 12.71 -4.68 6.42
CA VAL A 46 12.08 -5.90 5.92
C VAL A 46 13.17 -6.90 5.51
N THR A 47 13.33 -7.95 6.30
CA THR A 47 14.30 -9.04 6.07
C THR A 47 13.57 -10.36 5.84
N GLY A 48 14.29 -11.40 5.41
CA GLY A 48 13.66 -12.69 5.18
C GLY A 48 14.60 -13.72 4.57
N ARG A 49 14.29 -14.99 4.84
CA ARG A 49 14.98 -16.18 4.34
C ARG A 49 14.05 -16.93 3.40
N GLY A 50 14.50 -17.19 2.18
CA GLY A 50 13.81 -18.02 1.21
C GLY A 50 14.21 -19.49 1.30
N PRO A 51 13.78 -20.31 0.32
CA PRO A 51 13.95 -21.77 0.36
C PRO A 51 15.42 -22.22 0.38
N LYS A 52 16.30 -21.52 -0.34
CA LYS A 52 17.73 -21.85 -0.46
C LYS A 52 18.63 -20.80 0.17
N ASP A 53 18.34 -19.52 -0.05
CA ASP A 53 19.09 -18.37 0.46
C ASP A 53 18.12 -17.22 0.84
N SER A 54 18.52 -15.95 0.77
CA SER A 54 17.59 -14.82 1.02
C SER A 54 16.70 -14.46 -0.18
N ASN A 55 16.94 -15.02 -1.38
CA ASN A 55 16.09 -14.81 -2.55
C ASN A 55 14.73 -15.49 -2.35
N GLU A 56 13.70 -15.05 -3.08
CA GLU A 56 12.36 -15.66 -3.04
C GLU A 56 11.68 -15.66 -1.66
N SER A 57 12.20 -14.86 -0.71
CA SER A 57 11.64 -14.74 0.65
C SER A 57 10.45 -13.77 0.73
N GLY A 58 9.98 -13.24 -0.40
CA GLY A 58 8.85 -12.30 -0.45
C GLY A 58 9.13 -10.85 -0.04
N LYS A 59 10.36 -10.45 0.34
CA LYS A 59 10.68 -9.06 0.76
C LYS A 59 10.22 -8.00 -0.24
N THR A 60 10.67 -8.14 -1.49
CA THR A 60 10.34 -7.20 -2.56
C THR A 60 8.85 -7.26 -2.91
N SER A 61 8.24 -8.43 -2.85
CA SER A 61 6.80 -8.62 -3.07
C SER A 61 5.97 -7.93 -1.99
N PHE A 62 6.37 -8.03 -0.71
CA PHE A 62 5.74 -7.33 0.40
C PHE A 62 5.79 -5.82 0.20
N LEU A 63 6.98 -5.26 -0.03
CA LEU A 63 7.12 -3.81 -0.28
C LEU A 63 6.35 -3.35 -1.53
N SER A 64 6.31 -4.19 -2.56
CA SER A 64 5.53 -3.90 -3.78
C SER A 64 4.03 -3.91 -3.50
N ALA A 65 3.53 -4.88 -2.71
CA ALA A 65 2.14 -4.96 -2.30
C ALA A 65 1.73 -3.76 -1.43
N LEU A 66 2.59 -3.33 -0.49
CA LEU A 66 2.37 -2.09 0.27
C LEU A 66 2.34 -0.87 -0.66
N ALA A 67 3.27 -0.79 -1.61
CA ALA A 67 3.30 0.34 -2.54
C ALA A 67 2.07 0.38 -3.45
N LEU A 68 1.59 -0.79 -3.86
CA LEU A 68 0.33 -0.92 -4.60
C LEU A 68 -0.85 -0.48 -3.74
N LEU A 69 -0.96 -1.01 -2.52
CA LEU A 69 -2.00 -0.65 -1.56
C LEU A 69 -2.03 0.87 -1.33
N LEU A 70 -0.88 1.51 -1.14
CA LEU A 70 -0.76 2.93 -0.84
C LEU A 70 -0.85 3.87 -2.05
N GLY A 71 -1.22 3.34 -3.23
CA GLY A 71 -1.46 4.17 -4.41
C GLY A 71 -0.20 4.77 -5.03
N ASP A 72 0.94 4.10 -4.93
CA ASP A 72 2.20 4.59 -5.49
C ASP A 72 2.06 4.88 -7.00
N PRO A 73 2.28 6.13 -7.45
CA PRO A 73 2.12 6.52 -8.85
C PRO A 73 2.96 5.72 -9.84
N GLU A 74 4.08 5.13 -9.40
CA GLU A 74 4.95 4.33 -10.26
C GLU A 74 4.31 3.02 -10.75
N TRP A 75 3.16 2.61 -10.19
CA TRP A 75 2.38 1.52 -10.75
C TRP A 75 1.70 1.86 -12.08
N ARG A 76 1.62 3.15 -12.45
CA ARG A 76 1.09 3.65 -13.73
C ARG A 76 -0.29 3.06 -14.05
N MET A 77 -1.24 3.24 -13.14
CA MET A 77 -2.58 2.68 -13.29
C MET A 77 -3.34 3.34 -14.43
N THR A 78 -3.41 2.67 -15.58
CA THR A 78 -4.22 3.07 -16.73
C THR A 78 -5.11 1.90 -17.17
N GLY A 79 -6.28 2.18 -17.74
CA GLY A 79 -7.08 1.19 -18.50
C GLY A 79 -7.36 -0.16 -17.84
N GLY A 80 -7.67 -0.21 -16.53
CA GLY A 80 -7.97 -1.46 -15.81
C GLY A 80 -6.89 -1.92 -14.82
N GLY A 81 -5.76 -1.23 -14.76
CA GLY A 81 -4.72 -1.39 -13.75
C GLY A 81 -3.36 -1.76 -14.31
N SER A 82 -2.36 -1.84 -13.45
CA SER A 82 -1.01 -2.18 -13.88
C SER A 82 -0.96 -3.63 -14.35
N VAL A 83 -0.56 -3.86 -15.60
CA VAL A 83 -0.27 -5.20 -16.14
C VAL A 83 0.81 -5.96 -15.35
N HIS A 84 1.52 -5.25 -14.46
CA HIS A 84 2.52 -5.78 -13.55
C HIS A 84 1.95 -6.24 -12.20
N ALA A 85 0.78 -5.72 -11.78
CA ALA A 85 0.19 -6.08 -10.49
C ALA A 85 -0.11 -7.59 -10.38
N PRO A 86 -0.63 -8.28 -11.42
CA PRO A 86 -0.83 -9.73 -11.37
C PRO A 86 0.42 -10.54 -11.06
N LYS A 87 1.62 -10.03 -11.37
CA LYS A 87 2.89 -10.71 -11.05
C LYS A 87 3.25 -10.67 -9.56
N LEU A 88 2.43 -10.03 -8.73
CA LEU A 88 2.50 -10.15 -7.27
C LEU A 88 1.80 -11.40 -6.75
N LEU A 89 0.91 -12.01 -7.54
CA LEU A 89 0.19 -13.22 -7.14
C LEU A 89 1.18 -14.36 -6.88
N PHE A 90 0.81 -15.26 -5.97
CA PHE A 90 1.57 -16.48 -5.76
C PHE A 90 1.65 -17.28 -7.06
N GLU A 91 2.88 -17.62 -7.45
CA GLU A 91 3.16 -18.53 -8.54
C GLU A 91 4.18 -19.56 -8.03
N PRO A 92 3.87 -20.88 -8.11
CA PRO A 92 4.66 -21.95 -7.50
C PRO A 92 6.14 -21.96 -7.92
N VAL A 93 6.42 -21.86 -9.21
CA VAL A 93 7.78 -21.92 -9.77
C VAL A 93 8.63 -20.77 -9.25
N THR A 94 8.11 -19.54 -9.28
CA THR A 94 8.81 -18.36 -8.77
C THR A 94 8.93 -18.33 -7.25
N ALA A 95 8.10 -19.11 -6.57
CA ALA A 95 8.13 -19.32 -5.13
C ALA A 95 9.05 -20.49 -4.71
N GLY A 96 9.69 -21.19 -5.64
CA GLY A 96 10.47 -22.39 -5.33
C GLY A 96 9.62 -23.52 -4.73
N ALA A 97 8.32 -23.52 -5.02
CA ALA A 97 7.36 -24.55 -4.64
C ALA A 97 7.10 -25.48 -5.82
N SER A 98 6.75 -26.75 -5.55
CA SER A 98 6.44 -27.68 -6.63
C SER A 98 5.09 -27.30 -7.27
N PRO A 99 5.03 -27.09 -8.60
CA PRO A 99 3.79 -26.78 -9.32
C PRO A 99 2.84 -27.97 -9.43
N GLU A 100 3.29 -29.19 -9.13
CA GLU A 100 2.44 -30.40 -9.14
C GLU A 100 1.46 -30.45 -7.95
N VAL A 101 1.80 -29.75 -6.86
CA VAL A 101 1.03 -29.76 -5.61
C VAL A 101 0.58 -28.37 -5.16
N ASN A 102 1.04 -27.30 -5.83
CA ASN A 102 0.61 -25.94 -5.56
C ASN A 102 0.10 -25.31 -6.86
N GLU A 103 -1.08 -24.70 -6.81
CA GLU A 103 -1.64 -23.97 -7.95
C GLU A 103 -1.24 -22.50 -7.89
N ALA A 104 -1.08 -21.88 -9.06
CA ALA A 104 -0.89 -20.43 -9.16
C ALA A 104 -2.17 -19.70 -8.73
N ALA A 105 -2.00 -18.65 -7.92
CA ALA A 105 -3.11 -17.85 -7.46
C ALA A 105 -3.71 -17.03 -8.62
N SER A 106 -5.02 -17.13 -8.79
CA SER A 106 -5.77 -16.30 -9.75
C SER A 106 -6.21 -14.96 -9.15
N ILE A 107 -6.31 -14.90 -7.81
CA ILE A 107 -6.71 -13.72 -7.04
C ILE A 107 -5.84 -13.66 -5.77
N GLY A 108 -5.48 -12.45 -5.36
CA GLY A 108 -4.81 -12.18 -4.10
C GLY A 108 -5.23 -10.82 -3.53
N TYR A 109 -4.85 -10.55 -2.30
CA TYR A 109 -5.28 -9.38 -1.56
C TYR A 109 -4.14 -8.73 -0.79
N GLY A 110 -4.09 -7.40 -0.81
CA GLY A 110 -3.33 -6.58 0.14
C GLY A 110 -4.29 -5.76 0.98
N VAL A 111 -4.17 -5.83 2.29
CA VAL A 111 -5.07 -5.19 3.25
C VAL A 111 -4.29 -4.24 4.12
N GLY A 112 -4.80 -3.01 4.30
CA GLY A 112 -4.21 -2.01 5.19
C GLY A 112 -5.23 -1.48 6.18
N VAL A 113 -4.85 -1.43 7.46
CA VAL A 113 -5.61 -0.73 8.50
C VAL A 113 -4.95 0.62 8.73
N PHE A 114 -5.75 1.67 8.68
CA PHE A 114 -5.32 3.05 8.89
C PHE A 114 -6.01 3.63 10.12
N ALA A 115 -5.27 4.32 10.98
CA ALA A 115 -5.84 4.97 12.16
C ALA A 115 -5.09 6.25 12.55
N GLU A 116 -5.78 7.20 13.18
CA GLU A 116 -5.16 8.35 13.83
C GLU A 116 -4.45 7.90 15.13
N PRO A 117 -3.25 8.44 15.45
CA PRO A 117 -2.52 8.10 16.67
C PRO A 117 -3.31 8.35 17.97
N GLU A 118 -4.14 9.39 17.99
CA GLU A 118 -4.85 9.87 19.18
C GLU A 118 -6.09 9.03 19.51
N ASP A 119 -6.68 8.38 18.51
CA ASP A 119 -7.82 7.47 18.69
C ASP A 119 -7.75 6.30 17.70
N PRO A 120 -6.85 5.31 17.91
CA PRO A 120 -6.64 4.27 16.92
C PRO A 120 -7.87 3.38 16.65
N LEU A 121 -8.68 3.12 17.68
CA LEU A 121 -9.85 2.24 17.57
C LEU A 121 -11.05 2.96 16.95
N GLY A 122 -11.38 4.17 17.43
CA GLY A 122 -12.52 4.93 16.92
C GLY A 122 -12.29 5.50 15.53
N SER A 123 -11.03 5.76 15.17
CA SER A 123 -10.67 6.27 13.84
C SER A 123 -10.30 5.19 12.83
N ALA A 124 -10.26 3.90 13.18
CA ALA A 124 -9.79 2.85 12.29
C ALA A 124 -10.54 2.86 10.94
N HIS A 125 -9.82 2.60 9.86
CA HIS A 125 -10.37 2.45 8.52
C HIS A 125 -9.57 1.40 7.75
N THR A 126 -10.24 0.39 7.23
CA THR A 126 -9.58 -0.71 6.52
C THR A 126 -9.77 -0.57 5.02
N VAL A 127 -8.70 -0.78 4.26
CA VAL A 127 -8.67 -0.87 2.80
C VAL A 127 -8.28 -2.29 2.42
N TRP A 128 -9.08 -2.92 1.57
CA TRP A 128 -8.75 -4.17 0.90
C TRP A 128 -8.54 -3.91 -0.58
N LEU A 129 -7.35 -4.21 -1.08
CA LEU A 129 -7.01 -4.17 -2.50
C LEU A 129 -6.91 -5.61 -3.01
N GLN A 130 -7.78 -5.95 -3.95
CA GLN A 130 -7.73 -7.20 -4.70
C GLN A 130 -6.83 -7.04 -5.93
N VAL A 131 -5.96 -8.03 -6.15
CA VAL A 131 -5.22 -8.25 -7.38
C VAL A 131 -5.81 -9.47 -8.09
N SER A 132 -6.12 -9.34 -9.37
CA SER A 132 -6.66 -10.41 -10.21
C SER A 132 -5.72 -10.71 -11.38
N ALA A 133 -5.52 -11.99 -11.67
CA ALA A 133 -4.78 -12.45 -12.85
C ALA A 133 -5.45 -12.01 -14.16
N LYS A 134 -6.76 -11.82 -14.15
CA LYS A 134 -7.57 -11.38 -15.30
C LYS A 134 -8.00 -9.92 -15.11
N SER A 135 -8.18 -9.20 -16.22
CA SER A 135 -8.76 -7.86 -16.19
C SER A 135 -10.22 -7.89 -15.69
N PRO A 136 -10.67 -6.93 -14.86
CA PRO A 136 -9.88 -5.84 -14.29
C PRO A 136 -8.90 -6.34 -13.22
N HIS A 137 -7.64 -5.91 -13.31
CA HIS A 137 -6.57 -6.44 -12.47
C HIS A 137 -6.63 -5.95 -11.02
N ILE A 138 -7.28 -4.82 -10.79
CA ILE A 138 -7.40 -4.20 -9.47
C ILE A 138 -8.85 -3.88 -9.17
N GLU A 139 -9.30 -4.31 -7.99
CA GLU A 139 -10.54 -3.85 -7.36
C GLU A 139 -10.24 -3.51 -5.90
N VAL A 140 -10.72 -2.37 -5.42
CA VAL A 140 -10.48 -1.92 -4.05
C VAL A 140 -11.80 -1.69 -3.32
N ARG A 141 -11.88 -2.18 -2.08
CA ARG A 141 -12.99 -1.93 -1.17
C ARG A 141 -12.43 -1.37 0.13
N HIS A 142 -13.24 -0.57 0.83
CA HIS A 142 -12.81 0.01 2.09
C HIS A 142 -13.99 0.20 3.04
N LYS A 143 -13.72 0.19 4.34
CA LYS A 143 -14.75 0.30 5.38
C LYS A 143 -14.17 0.86 6.68
N GLU A 144 -14.96 1.67 7.37
CA GLU A 144 -14.63 2.15 8.72
C GLU A 144 -14.55 0.97 9.71
N GLY A 145 -13.61 1.03 10.65
CA GLY A 145 -13.26 -0.03 11.58
C GLY A 145 -12.10 -0.92 11.12
N VAL A 146 -11.74 -1.88 11.97
CA VAL A 146 -10.71 -2.90 11.71
C VAL A 146 -11.36 -4.13 11.09
N HIS A 147 -11.03 -4.43 9.84
CA HIS A 147 -11.58 -5.57 9.08
C HIS A 147 -10.45 -6.49 8.62
N LEU A 148 -9.78 -7.14 9.57
CA LEU A 148 -8.76 -8.17 9.33
C LEU A 148 -9.37 -9.56 9.47
N LEU A 149 -8.87 -10.53 8.72
CA LEU A 149 -9.35 -11.90 8.77
C LEU A 149 -8.44 -12.74 9.68
N LEU A 150 -8.88 -12.99 10.91
CA LEU A 150 -8.07 -13.66 11.94
C LEU A 150 -8.53 -15.09 12.27
N GLY A 151 -9.65 -15.53 11.69
CA GLY A 151 -10.24 -16.83 11.99
C GLY A 151 -9.58 -17.97 11.20
N GLY A 152 -9.25 -19.07 11.89
CA GLY A 152 -8.65 -20.25 11.29
C GLY A 152 -7.13 -20.17 11.14
N ASP A 153 -6.55 -21.21 10.55
CA ASP A 153 -5.14 -21.25 10.17
C ASP A 153 -4.87 -20.46 8.87
N ASP A 154 -3.59 -20.35 8.49
CA ASP A 154 -3.14 -19.60 7.31
C ASP A 154 -3.90 -20.02 6.04
N ARG A 155 -4.00 -21.34 5.81
CA ARG A 155 -4.72 -21.90 4.67
C ARG A 155 -6.21 -21.51 4.68
N THR A 156 -6.88 -21.68 5.81
CA THR A 156 -8.30 -21.33 5.97
C THR A 156 -8.52 -19.83 5.70
N GLN A 157 -7.61 -18.99 6.16
CA GLN A 157 -7.67 -17.54 5.93
C GLN A 157 -7.54 -17.20 4.43
N HIS A 158 -6.63 -17.86 3.69
CA HIS A 158 -6.54 -17.72 2.23
C HIS A 158 -7.85 -18.13 1.53
N GLU A 159 -8.46 -19.24 1.94
CA GLU A 159 -9.71 -19.75 1.36
C GLU A 159 -10.92 -18.82 1.63
N LEU A 160 -10.97 -18.20 2.82
CA LEU A 160 -12.07 -17.31 3.23
C LEU A 160 -11.95 -15.88 2.69
N ALA A 161 -10.74 -15.42 2.33
CA ALA A 161 -10.48 -14.04 1.91
C ALA A 161 -11.40 -13.51 0.80
N PRO A 162 -11.71 -14.26 -0.29
CA PRO A 162 -12.63 -13.78 -1.33
C PRO A 162 -14.05 -13.53 -0.82
N GLY A 163 -14.53 -14.39 0.08
CA GLY A 163 -15.84 -14.23 0.72
C GLY A 163 -15.87 -13.00 1.61
N PHE A 164 -14.82 -12.82 2.43
CA PHE A 164 -14.67 -11.67 3.31
C PHE A 164 -14.63 -10.35 2.53
N PHE A 165 -13.83 -10.29 1.45
CA PHE A 165 -13.73 -9.12 0.57
C PHE A 165 -15.09 -8.71 -0.01
N ARG A 166 -15.88 -9.67 -0.51
CA ARG A 166 -17.23 -9.40 -1.04
C ARG A 166 -18.17 -8.91 0.06
N ALA A 167 -18.08 -9.47 1.26
CA ALA A 167 -18.93 -9.13 2.40
C ALA A 167 -18.66 -7.71 2.98
N LEU A 168 -17.50 -7.10 2.70
CA LEU A 168 -17.24 -5.69 3.05
C LEU A 168 -18.27 -4.74 2.45
N GLY A 169 -18.85 -5.10 1.29
CA GLY A 169 -19.82 -4.29 0.58
C GLY A 169 -19.21 -3.01 0.00
N GLY A 170 -20.02 -1.96 -0.10
CA GLY A 170 -19.63 -0.68 -0.67
C GLY A 170 -19.46 -0.70 -2.20
N LYS A 171 -19.35 0.49 -2.78
CA LYS A 171 -19.01 0.65 -4.20
C LYS A 171 -17.53 0.32 -4.39
N PRO A 172 -17.16 -0.68 -5.21
CA PRO A 172 -15.76 -0.96 -5.48
C PRO A 172 -15.11 0.19 -6.24
N LEU A 173 -13.85 0.47 -5.93
CA LEU A 173 -12.98 1.39 -6.64
C LEU A 173 -12.12 0.60 -7.62
N GLY A 174 -11.92 1.15 -8.81
CA GLY A 174 -11.09 0.56 -9.84
C GLY A 174 -9.65 1.02 -9.76
N ALA A 175 -8.81 0.50 -10.65
CA ALA A 175 -7.39 0.84 -10.66
C ALA A 175 -7.09 2.33 -10.87
N THR A 176 -7.96 3.04 -11.61
CA THR A 176 -7.73 4.43 -12.04
C THR A 176 -8.14 5.47 -11.01
N ASP A 177 -9.02 5.12 -10.06
CA ASP A 177 -9.61 6.08 -9.12
C ASP A 177 -9.31 5.77 -7.65
N TYR A 178 -8.98 4.53 -7.28
CA TYR A 178 -8.80 4.17 -5.86
C TYR A 178 -7.76 5.04 -5.15
N ALA A 179 -6.64 5.35 -5.81
CA ALA A 179 -5.56 6.11 -5.19
C ALA A 179 -6.01 7.55 -4.87
N GLU A 180 -6.67 8.23 -5.81
CA GLU A 180 -7.18 9.59 -5.57
C GLU A 180 -8.34 9.60 -4.56
N VAL A 181 -9.26 8.63 -4.65
CA VAL A 181 -10.40 8.54 -3.72
C VAL A 181 -9.92 8.27 -2.29
N LEU A 182 -9.00 7.32 -2.10
CA LEU A 182 -8.54 6.92 -0.78
C LEU A 182 -7.52 7.90 -0.19
N TYR A 183 -6.57 8.38 -0.99
CA TYR A 183 -5.39 9.10 -0.52
C TYR A 183 -5.33 10.56 -0.96
N GLY A 184 -6.25 10.98 -1.84
CA GLY A 184 -6.26 12.33 -2.40
C GLY A 184 -5.27 12.52 -3.53
N ARG A 185 -5.01 13.77 -3.89
CA ARG A 185 -4.18 14.13 -5.07
C ARG A 185 -2.68 14.04 -4.80
N ALA A 186 -2.29 14.10 -3.53
CA ALA A 186 -0.90 13.95 -3.13
C ALA A 186 -0.58 12.46 -2.92
N PRO A 187 0.52 11.93 -3.48
CA PRO A 187 0.90 10.55 -3.27
C PRO A 187 1.23 10.30 -1.80
N ARG A 188 0.65 9.27 -1.21
CA ARG A 188 0.90 8.87 0.18
C ARG A 188 2.22 8.12 0.35
N LEU A 189 2.69 7.47 -0.71
CA LEU A 189 3.97 6.77 -0.76
C LEU A 189 4.71 7.13 -2.04
N LEU A 190 6.02 7.35 -1.89
CA LEU A 190 6.97 7.35 -2.99
C LEU A 190 7.98 6.25 -2.68
N ALA A 191 7.78 5.08 -3.28
CA ALA A 191 8.71 3.98 -3.04
C ALA A 191 9.79 3.93 -4.12
N TYR A 192 10.96 3.44 -3.71
CA TYR A 192 12.03 3.07 -4.61
C TYR A 192 12.23 1.56 -4.51
N ILE A 193 11.70 0.83 -5.49
CA ILE A 193 11.70 -0.64 -5.51
C ILE A 193 12.32 -1.08 -6.84
N ILE A 194 13.43 -1.81 -6.79
CA ILE A 194 14.20 -2.21 -7.99
C ILE A 194 13.34 -2.98 -8.99
N SER A 195 12.41 -3.83 -8.51
CA SER A 195 11.45 -4.56 -9.33
C SER A 195 10.07 -4.58 -8.67
N ARG A 196 9.02 -4.14 -9.38
CA ARG A 196 7.62 -4.16 -8.94
C ARG A 196 6.80 -5.07 -9.84
N GLY A 197 6.52 -6.30 -9.42
CA GLY A 197 5.82 -7.26 -10.27
C GLY A 197 6.45 -7.36 -11.67
N GLY A 198 7.78 -7.29 -11.77
CA GLY A 198 8.51 -7.33 -13.05
C GLY A 198 8.71 -5.99 -13.79
N MET A 199 8.18 -4.87 -13.29
CA MET A 199 8.58 -3.53 -13.77
C MET A 199 9.94 -3.17 -13.15
N ARG A 200 10.97 -2.95 -13.97
CA ARG A 200 12.28 -2.52 -13.49
C ARG A 200 12.29 -1.01 -13.22
N SER A 201 12.74 -0.62 -12.04
CA SER A 201 13.02 0.79 -11.72
C SER A 201 14.44 1.19 -12.17
N ARG A 202 14.70 2.50 -12.20
CA ARG A 202 16.04 3.12 -12.40
C ARG A 202 17.06 2.62 -11.34
N PRO A 203 18.39 2.83 -11.46
CA PRO A 203 19.41 2.23 -10.59
C PRO A 203 19.27 2.56 -9.09
N SER A 204 19.73 1.64 -8.23
CA SER A 204 19.59 1.72 -6.75
C SER A 204 20.39 2.84 -6.13
N LEU A 205 19.78 3.58 -5.20
CA LEU A 205 20.48 4.50 -4.29
C LEU A 205 21.62 3.83 -3.54
N LEU A 206 21.49 2.54 -3.23
CA LEU A 206 22.54 1.76 -2.55
C LEU A 206 23.73 1.41 -3.45
N LYS A 207 23.69 1.74 -4.74
CA LYS A 207 24.86 1.70 -5.64
C LYS A 207 25.59 3.04 -5.70
N LEU A 208 25.05 4.09 -5.08
CA LEU A 208 25.75 5.34 -4.80
C LEU A 208 26.35 5.15 -3.40
N ASP A 209 27.68 5.26 -3.25
CA ASP A 209 28.44 4.94 -2.03
C ASP A 209 27.64 5.16 -0.73
N ALA A 210 27.12 4.07 -0.17
CA ALA A 210 26.12 4.05 0.90
C ALA A 210 26.66 4.52 2.27
N GLY A 211 27.89 5.02 2.34
CA GLY A 211 28.53 5.49 3.56
C GLY A 211 28.26 6.95 3.93
N THR A 212 27.68 7.75 3.03
CA THR A 212 27.81 9.23 3.13
C THR A 212 26.49 10.00 3.25
N PHE A 213 25.34 9.33 3.23
CA PHE A 213 24.05 10.01 3.22
C PHE A 213 23.33 9.98 4.57
N THR A 214 22.98 11.16 5.08
CA THR A 214 22.02 11.33 6.17
C THR A 214 20.60 10.96 5.69
N PRO A 215 19.66 10.61 6.58
CA PRO A 215 18.26 10.33 6.21
C PRO A 215 17.59 11.43 5.37
N VAL A 216 17.92 12.70 5.62
CA VAL A 216 17.44 13.84 4.84
C VAL A 216 17.95 13.77 3.40
N GLN A 217 19.25 13.52 3.21
CA GLN A 217 19.84 13.43 1.88
C GLN A 217 19.36 12.18 1.12
N ILE A 218 19.06 11.07 1.82
CA ILE A 218 18.38 9.93 1.20
C ILE A 218 17.00 10.36 0.69
N GLY A 219 16.24 11.12 1.49
CA GLY A 219 14.95 11.67 1.11
C GLY A 219 15.02 12.59 -0.11
N GLU A 220 15.96 13.53 -0.13
CA GLU A 220 16.18 14.44 -1.27
C GLU A 220 16.58 13.67 -2.54
N ALA A 221 17.52 12.74 -2.42
CA ALA A 221 17.93 11.91 -3.55
C ALA A 221 16.78 11.03 -4.08
N LEU A 222 15.91 10.51 -3.20
CA LEU A 222 14.69 9.79 -3.61
C LEU A 222 13.71 10.69 -4.38
N LEU A 223 13.53 11.94 -3.95
CA LEU A 223 12.64 12.90 -4.60
C LEU A 223 13.14 13.32 -5.98
N ASP A 224 14.45 13.54 -6.10
CA ASP A 224 15.10 13.90 -7.34
C ASP A 224 15.08 12.74 -8.33
N LEU A 225 15.41 11.52 -7.88
CA LEU A 225 15.41 10.32 -8.73
C LEU A 225 14.02 9.97 -9.28
N THR A 226 12.97 10.24 -8.51
CA THR A 226 11.58 10.01 -8.91
C THR A 226 10.98 11.16 -9.73
N GLY A 227 11.63 12.33 -9.75
CA GLY A 227 11.11 13.54 -10.40
C GLY A 227 9.83 14.07 -9.74
N LYS A 228 9.63 13.80 -8.45
CA LYS A 228 8.36 14.06 -7.73
C LYS A 228 8.41 15.27 -6.79
N ALA A 229 9.45 16.10 -6.88
CA ALA A 229 9.63 17.28 -6.04
C ALA A 229 8.39 18.19 -5.98
N GLY A 230 7.71 18.42 -7.12
CA GLY A 230 6.48 19.22 -7.18
C GLY A 230 5.28 18.60 -6.45
N MET A 231 5.18 17.26 -6.44
CA MET A 231 4.13 16.55 -5.71
C MET A 231 4.34 16.61 -4.20
N LEU A 232 5.59 16.49 -3.74
CA LEU A 232 5.90 16.66 -2.31
C LEU A 232 5.65 18.11 -1.87
N ALA A 233 6.07 19.11 -2.65
CA ALA A 233 5.81 20.51 -2.32
C ALA A 233 4.30 20.78 -2.16
N THR A 234 3.48 20.16 -3.03
CA THR A 234 2.03 20.21 -2.95
C THR A 234 1.50 19.56 -1.67
N ASP A 235 2.01 18.38 -1.29
CA ASP A 235 1.65 17.71 -0.03
C ASP A 235 2.00 18.57 1.20
N VAL A 236 3.22 19.09 1.26
CA VAL A 236 3.70 19.96 2.36
C VAL A 236 2.82 21.19 2.50
N GLN A 237 2.48 21.84 1.38
CA GLN A 237 1.59 23.00 1.41
C GLN A 237 0.18 22.62 1.87
N ALA A 238 -0.36 21.51 1.38
CA ALA A 238 -1.67 21.01 1.81
C ALA A 238 -1.71 20.71 3.32
N ARG A 239 -0.63 20.14 3.89
CA ARG A 239 -0.50 19.91 5.34
C ARG A 239 -0.48 21.22 6.11
N LYS A 240 0.29 22.21 5.65
CA LYS A 240 0.37 23.55 6.28
C LYS A 240 -0.97 24.27 6.27
N ASP A 241 -1.70 24.24 5.15
CA ASP A 241 -3.02 24.86 5.02
C ASP A 241 -4.03 24.26 6.02
N LEU A 242 -3.97 22.95 6.22
CA LEU A 242 -4.82 22.26 7.20
C LEU A 242 -4.47 22.62 8.64
N ALA A 243 -3.18 22.74 8.98
CA ALA A 243 -2.77 23.18 10.32
C ALA A 243 -3.27 24.61 10.61
N LYS A 244 -3.33 25.48 9.60
CA LYS A 244 -3.86 26.85 9.72
C LYS A 244 -5.40 26.90 9.79
N GLY A 245 -6.09 25.91 9.21
CA GLY A 245 -7.55 25.81 9.21
C GLY A 245 -8.15 25.09 10.43
N CYS A 246 -7.31 24.59 11.35
CA CYS A 246 -7.77 24.04 12.63
C CYS A 246 -7.86 25.18 13.66
N PRO A 247 -9.06 25.60 14.10
CA PRO A 247 -9.16 26.51 15.22
C PRO A 247 -8.63 25.78 16.46
N VAL A 248 -7.49 26.23 16.96
CA VAL A 248 -7.02 25.85 18.30
C VAL A 248 -8.06 26.41 19.26
N THR A 249 -8.96 25.56 19.77
CA THR A 249 -9.69 25.87 21.00
C THR A 249 -8.66 25.90 22.12
N ALA A 250 -8.09 27.08 22.33
CA ALA A 250 -7.39 27.41 23.56
C ALA A 250 -8.42 27.36 24.68
N GLY A 251 -8.43 26.25 25.43
CA GLY A 251 -9.16 26.13 26.67
C GLY A 251 -8.49 26.99 27.73
N ALA A 252 -9.22 28.03 28.15
CA ALA A 252 -9.10 28.65 29.47
C ALA A 252 -9.88 27.80 30.49
#